data_AF-A0A348Z4Z8-F1
#
_entry.id   AF-A0A348Z4Z8-F1
#
_cell.length_a   1.000
_cell.length_b   1.000
_cell.length_c   1.000
_cell.angle_alpha   90.00
_cell.angle_beta   90.00
_cell.angle_gamma   90.00
#
_symmetry.space_group_name_H-M   'P 1'
#
loop_
_entity.id
_entity.type
_entity.pdbx_description
1 polymer ?
#
loop_
_entity_poly.entity_id
_entity_poly.type
_entity_poly.pdbx_seq_one_letter_code
_entity_poly.pdbx_strand_id
1 'polypeptide(L)'
;MKKRTKIILSFFIVIIIALPLTFCAMWVERDKTTNIGDYNEYFGGNGKYRQNYVRWLGRNGTNNIDIFPESTPDSAKVEDFCYYYYNPFDPNIVLYLVYTCSDEDFIKETERLSKLNSDKDYLIYGSTGFNYPVSAVCANDSGYIYALADKENNRLIYVGINFCDYFTDINYKKIIDEKYLPINFDAKNGNSTQKKEHEESMERWKKEIQEDNRSD
;
A
#
# COMPACT_ATOMS: atom_id res chain seq x y z
N MET A 1 47.52 -29.63 -15.12
CA MET A 1 46.08 -29.90 -14.90
C MET A 1 45.41 -29.04 -13.82
N LYS A 2 46.01 -28.80 -12.64
CA LYS A 2 45.37 -28.09 -11.50
C LYS A 2 44.83 -26.67 -11.79
N LYS A 3 45.44 -25.89 -12.69
CA LYS A 3 45.06 -24.48 -12.94
C LYS A 3 43.79 -24.33 -13.81
N ARG A 4 43.64 -25.18 -14.84
CA ARG A 4 42.44 -25.18 -15.71
C ARG A 4 41.21 -25.69 -14.96
N THR A 5 41.34 -26.72 -14.14
CA THR A 5 40.24 -27.25 -13.31
C THR A 5 39.76 -26.22 -12.28
N LYS A 6 40.66 -25.42 -11.67
CA LYS A 6 40.30 -24.33 -10.76
C LYS A 6 39.54 -23.20 -11.45
N ILE A 7 39.95 -22.81 -12.68
CA ILE A 7 39.26 -21.77 -13.45
C ILE A 7 37.85 -22.21 -13.84
N ILE A 8 37.69 -23.47 -14.27
CA ILE A 8 36.38 -24.04 -14.62
C ILE A 8 35.47 -24.12 -13.37
N LEU A 9 36.01 -24.55 -12.23
CA LEU A 9 35.25 -24.62 -10.97
C LEU A 9 34.81 -23.23 -10.48
N SER A 10 35.68 -22.22 -10.55
CA SER A 10 35.30 -20.84 -10.23
C SER A 10 34.23 -20.29 -11.16
N PHE A 11 34.29 -20.57 -12.47
CA PHE A 11 33.23 -20.20 -13.41
C PHE A 11 31.89 -20.87 -13.07
N PHE A 12 31.91 -22.17 -12.72
CA PHE A 12 30.71 -22.88 -12.28
C PHE A 12 30.13 -22.29 -10.99
N ILE A 13 30.96 -21.92 -10.01
CA ILE A 13 30.49 -21.28 -8.77
C ILE A 13 29.86 -19.92 -9.05
N VAL A 14 30.48 -19.09 -9.91
CA VAL A 14 29.91 -17.79 -10.30
C VAL A 14 28.57 -17.98 -11.02
N ILE A 15 28.45 -18.97 -11.91
CA ILE A 15 27.21 -19.27 -12.61
C ILE A 15 26.13 -19.77 -11.63
N ILE A 16 26.49 -20.65 -10.68
CA ILE A 16 25.58 -21.18 -9.65
C ILE A 16 25.12 -20.10 -8.67
N ILE A 17 25.90 -19.06 -8.42
CA ILE A 17 25.49 -17.93 -7.56
C ILE A 17 24.70 -16.89 -8.36
N ALA A 18 25.11 -16.60 -9.60
CA ALA A 18 24.46 -15.60 -10.44
C ALA A 18 23.08 -16.06 -10.94
N LEU A 19 22.91 -17.33 -11.30
CA LEU A 19 21.64 -17.86 -11.81
C LEU A 19 20.47 -17.70 -10.81
N PRO A 20 20.59 -18.09 -9.53
CA PRO A 20 19.54 -17.88 -8.53
C PRO A 20 19.24 -16.40 -8.31
N LEU A 21 20.26 -15.53 -8.25
CA LEU A 21 20.07 -14.09 -8.08
C LEU A 21 19.30 -13.47 -9.27
N THR A 22 19.61 -13.89 -10.50
CA THR A 22 18.84 -13.45 -11.68
C THR A 22 17.44 -14.07 -11.72
N PHE A 23 17.26 -15.29 -11.22
CA PHE A 23 15.96 -15.97 -11.18
C PHE A 23 15.03 -15.36 -10.14
N CYS A 24 15.53 -15.00 -8.95
CA CYS A 24 14.76 -14.26 -7.94
C CYS A 24 14.33 -12.88 -8.46
N ALA A 25 15.18 -12.18 -9.23
CA ALA A 25 14.83 -10.89 -9.82
C ALA A 25 13.73 -11.00 -10.92
N MET A 26 13.59 -12.17 -11.57
CA MET A 26 12.56 -12.42 -12.58
C MET A 26 11.19 -12.83 -11.99
N TRP A 27 11.11 -13.14 -10.70
CA TRP A 27 9.87 -13.57 -10.02
C TRP A 27 9.17 -12.45 -9.25
N VAL A 28 9.60 -11.20 -9.44
CA VAL A 28 8.97 -10.04 -8.82
C VAL A 28 7.68 -9.71 -9.58
N GLU A 29 6.54 -9.93 -8.93
CA GLU A 29 5.23 -9.60 -9.51
C GLU A 29 5.04 -8.08 -9.46
N ARG A 30 4.76 -7.48 -10.62
CA ARG A 30 4.57 -6.04 -10.75
C ARG A 30 3.44 -5.76 -11.72
N ASP A 31 2.50 -4.93 -11.30
CA ASP A 31 1.42 -4.46 -12.16
C ASP A 31 1.17 -2.97 -11.92
N LYS A 32 1.16 -2.17 -12.98
CA LYS A 32 1.05 -0.72 -12.88
C LYS A 32 0.24 -0.17 -14.05
N THR A 33 -0.73 0.69 -13.75
CA THR A 33 -1.34 1.55 -14.75
C THR A 33 -1.49 2.98 -14.21
N THR A 34 -1.44 3.93 -15.14
CA THR A 34 -1.84 5.33 -14.93
C THR A 34 -2.87 5.76 -15.97
N ASN A 35 -3.38 4.82 -16.78
CA ASN A 35 -4.38 5.09 -17.80
C ASN A 35 -5.76 4.91 -17.19
N ILE A 36 -6.53 6.00 -17.12
CA ILE A 36 -7.89 5.98 -16.57
C ILE A 36 -8.83 5.05 -17.34
N GLY A 37 -8.58 4.78 -18.62
CA GLY A 37 -9.36 3.80 -19.39
C GLY A 37 -9.36 2.40 -18.78
N ASP A 38 -8.37 2.09 -17.94
CA ASP A 38 -8.24 0.80 -17.29
C ASP A 38 -8.97 0.76 -15.93
N TYR A 39 -9.63 1.84 -15.50
CA TYR A 39 -10.20 1.97 -14.14
C TYR A 39 -11.01 0.74 -13.72
N ASN A 40 -11.94 0.29 -14.57
CA ASN A 40 -12.82 -0.83 -14.26
C ASN A 40 -12.07 -2.17 -14.12
N GLU A 41 -10.96 -2.36 -14.84
CA GLU A 41 -10.11 -3.56 -14.71
C GLU A 41 -9.46 -3.61 -13.32
N TYR A 42 -9.07 -2.45 -12.77
CA TYR A 42 -8.34 -2.38 -11.51
C TYR A 42 -9.24 -2.15 -10.30
N PHE A 43 -10.19 -1.22 -10.37
CA PHE A 43 -11.01 -0.74 -9.25
C PHE A 43 -12.50 -1.12 -9.34
N GLY A 44 -12.94 -1.69 -10.47
CA GLY A 44 -14.32 -2.16 -10.62
C GLY A 44 -14.73 -3.20 -9.57
N GLY A 45 -16.01 -3.58 -9.53
CA GLY A 45 -16.53 -4.55 -8.54
C GLY A 45 -15.74 -5.87 -8.47
N ASN A 46 -15.17 -6.33 -9.58
CA ASN A 46 -14.27 -7.50 -9.66
C ASN A 46 -12.82 -7.12 -10.03
N GLY A 47 -12.42 -5.87 -9.82
CA GLY A 47 -11.13 -5.35 -10.25
C GLY A 47 -9.95 -5.96 -9.50
N LYS A 48 -8.76 -5.92 -10.12
CA LYS A 48 -7.52 -6.46 -9.56
C LYS A 48 -7.19 -5.95 -8.16
N TYR A 49 -7.49 -4.69 -7.84
CA TYR A 49 -7.32 -4.13 -6.49
C TYR A 49 -8.09 -4.95 -5.46
N ARG A 50 -9.39 -5.18 -5.66
CA ARG A 50 -10.24 -5.91 -4.71
C ARG A 50 -9.75 -7.34 -4.53
N GLN A 51 -9.37 -7.99 -5.63
CA GLN A 51 -8.82 -9.35 -5.60
C GLN A 51 -7.49 -9.41 -4.82
N ASN A 52 -6.54 -8.53 -5.12
CA ASN A 52 -5.23 -8.49 -4.46
C ASN A 52 -5.36 -8.09 -2.99
N TYR A 53 -6.24 -7.15 -2.67
CA TYR A 53 -6.53 -6.76 -1.30
C TYR A 53 -7.08 -7.95 -0.50
N VAL A 54 -8.12 -8.62 -0.98
CA VAL A 54 -8.71 -9.80 -0.31
C VAL A 54 -7.69 -10.93 -0.15
N ARG A 55 -6.90 -11.20 -1.19
CA ARG A 55 -5.91 -12.28 -1.20
C ARG A 55 -4.81 -12.09 -0.16
N TRP A 56 -4.36 -10.86 0.06
CA TRP A 56 -3.13 -10.59 0.80
C TRP A 56 -3.31 -9.78 2.09
N LEU A 57 -4.27 -8.86 2.12
CA LEU A 57 -4.47 -7.87 3.19
C LEU A 57 -5.82 -8.05 3.92
N GLY A 58 -6.77 -8.76 3.33
CA GLY A 58 -8.14 -8.93 3.82
C GLY A 58 -8.33 -9.84 5.03
N ARG A 59 -7.26 -10.37 5.65
CA ARG A 59 -7.37 -11.29 6.80
C ARG A 59 -7.90 -10.64 8.08
N ASN A 60 -8.00 -9.30 8.16
CA ASN A 60 -8.32 -8.57 9.39
C ASN A 60 -9.73 -7.91 9.41
N GLY A 61 -10.70 -8.40 8.63
CA GLY A 61 -12.13 -8.13 8.86
C GLY A 61 -12.61 -6.67 8.71
N THR A 62 -11.78 -5.77 8.20
CA THR A 62 -12.13 -4.37 7.92
C THR A 62 -12.28 -4.17 6.41
N ASN A 63 -13.52 -3.92 5.96
CA ASN A 63 -13.86 -3.70 4.55
C ASN A 63 -13.51 -2.26 4.14
N ASN A 64 -12.23 -2.04 3.87
CA ASN A 64 -11.66 -0.78 3.39
C ASN A 64 -11.59 -0.68 1.86
N ILE A 65 -11.96 -1.75 1.15
CA ILE A 65 -12.08 -1.76 -0.31
C ILE A 65 -13.16 -0.80 -0.82
N ASP A 66 -14.18 -0.51 -0.02
CA ASP A 66 -15.35 0.27 -0.42
C ASP A 66 -15.11 1.78 -0.42
N ILE A 67 -13.98 2.26 0.10
CA ILE A 67 -13.65 3.70 0.06
C ILE A 67 -13.48 4.15 -1.40
N PHE A 68 -12.74 3.40 -2.21
CA PHE A 68 -12.63 3.68 -3.64
C PHE A 68 -13.95 3.33 -4.35
N PRO A 69 -14.48 4.24 -5.20
CA PRO A 69 -15.73 4.00 -5.90
C PRO A 69 -15.56 2.87 -6.92
N GLU A 70 -16.61 2.09 -7.16
CA GLU A 70 -16.56 1.01 -8.16
C GLU A 70 -16.44 1.52 -9.59
N SER A 71 -16.92 2.74 -9.85
CA SER A 71 -16.80 3.44 -11.12
C SER A 71 -16.72 4.94 -10.86
N THR A 72 -15.98 5.66 -11.70
CA THR A 72 -16.04 7.12 -11.71
C THR A 72 -17.39 7.60 -12.25
N PRO A 73 -17.97 8.69 -11.72
CA PRO A 73 -19.20 9.25 -12.29
C PRO A 73 -18.96 9.81 -13.70
N ASP A 74 -20.02 9.91 -14.51
CA ASP A 74 -19.92 10.40 -15.90
C ASP A 74 -19.41 11.84 -16.00
N SER A 75 -19.65 12.66 -14.96
CA SER A 75 -19.14 14.04 -14.90
C SER A 75 -17.67 14.15 -14.47
N ALA A 76 -17.04 13.04 -14.09
CA ALA A 76 -15.67 13.04 -13.58
C ALA A 76 -14.69 13.54 -14.64
N LYS A 77 -13.91 14.55 -14.26
CA LYS A 77 -12.72 14.97 -14.97
C LYS A 77 -11.52 14.52 -14.13
N VAL A 78 -10.97 13.38 -14.51
CA VAL A 78 -9.84 12.77 -13.82
C VAL A 78 -8.58 13.61 -14.05
N GLU A 79 -8.01 14.07 -12.94
CA GLU A 79 -6.78 14.86 -12.91
C GLU A 79 -5.55 13.95 -12.79
N ASP A 80 -5.63 12.91 -11.95
CA ASP A 80 -4.56 11.93 -11.77
C ASP A 80 -5.12 10.55 -11.41
N PHE A 81 -4.42 9.50 -11.84
CA PHE A 81 -4.81 8.12 -11.59
C PHE A 81 -3.57 7.21 -11.58
N CYS A 82 -3.47 6.37 -10.56
CA CYS A 82 -2.49 5.30 -10.52
C CYS A 82 -3.02 4.09 -9.77
N TYR A 83 -2.83 2.93 -10.38
CA TYR A 83 -2.74 1.66 -9.68
C TYR A 83 -1.29 1.19 -9.74
N TYR A 84 -0.71 0.80 -8.61
CA TYR A 84 0.60 0.18 -8.59
C TYR A 84 0.67 -0.94 -7.55
N TYR A 85 0.79 -2.17 -8.03
CA TYR A 85 1.09 -3.36 -7.24
C TYR A 85 2.54 -3.78 -7.47
N TYR A 86 3.23 -4.10 -6.39
CA TYR A 86 4.62 -4.56 -6.40
C TYR A 86 4.84 -5.58 -5.30
N ASN A 87 5.29 -6.78 -5.65
CA ASN A 87 5.55 -7.85 -4.70
C ASN A 87 6.93 -8.48 -4.97
N PRO A 88 8.00 -7.94 -4.36
CA PRO A 88 9.31 -8.56 -4.41
C PRO A 88 9.44 -9.75 -3.46
N PHE A 89 8.75 -9.70 -2.32
CA PHE A 89 8.69 -10.73 -1.28
C PHE A 89 7.31 -10.72 -0.65
N ASP A 90 6.86 -9.51 -0.27
CA ASP A 90 5.53 -9.24 0.26
C ASP A 90 4.81 -8.14 -0.53
N PRO A 91 3.47 -8.18 -0.58
CA PRO A 91 2.68 -7.30 -1.42
C PRO A 91 2.68 -5.86 -0.92
N ASN A 92 3.00 -4.96 -1.84
CA ASN A 92 2.90 -3.52 -1.68
C ASN A 92 1.92 -2.96 -2.72
N ILE A 93 1.03 -2.08 -2.31
CA ILE A 93 0.00 -1.49 -3.17
C ILE A 93 -0.06 0.02 -2.94
N VAL A 94 0.03 0.79 -4.03
CA VAL A 94 -0.30 2.21 -4.04
C VAL A 94 -1.45 2.44 -5.01
N LEU A 95 -2.48 3.11 -4.53
CA LEU A 95 -3.69 3.47 -5.24
C LEU A 95 -3.84 4.99 -5.18
N TYR A 96 -4.17 5.62 -6.29
CA TYR A 96 -4.32 7.06 -6.36
C TYR A 96 -5.36 7.41 -7.40
N LEU A 97 -6.33 8.24 -7.02
CA LEU A 97 -7.35 8.78 -7.92
C LEU A 97 -7.70 10.19 -7.47
N VAL A 98 -7.61 11.14 -8.40
CA VAL A 98 -8.05 12.51 -8.19
C VAL A 98 -8.94 12.91 -9.34
N TYR A 99 -10.12 13.40 -9.03
CA TYR A 99 -11.00 13.98 -10.05
C TYR A 99 -11.82 15.14 -9.50
N THR A 100 -12.20 16.03 -10.40
CA THR A 100 -13.28 16.99 -10.18
C THR A 100 -14.57 16.46 -10.80
N CYS A 101 -15.72 16.86 -10.27
CA CYS A 101 -17.03 16.41 -10.77
C CYS A 101 -18.09 17.50 -10.62
N SER A 102 -19.31 17.20 -11.08
CA SER A 102 -20.47 18.07 -10.87
C SER A 102 -20.81 18.21 -9.38
N ASP A 103 -21.53 19.28 -9.00
CA ASP A 103 -22.03 19.44 -7.63
C ASP A 103 -22.87 18.23 -7.17
N GLU A 104 -23.71 17.70 -8.07
CA GLU A 104 -24.58 16.56 -7.81
C GLU A 104 -23.78 15.29 -7.49
N ASP A 105 -22.80 14.96 -8.33
CA ASP A 105 -21.95 13.78 -8.11
C ASP A 105 -21.06 13.94 -6.88
N PHE A 106 -20.58 15.15 -6.60
CA PHE A 106 -19.79 15.44 -5.41
C PHE A 106 -20.60 15.22 -4.13
N ILE A 107 -21.83 15.75 -4.07
CA ILE A 107 -22.72 15.58 -2.92
C ILE A 107 -23.06 14.09 -2.75
N LYS A 108 -23.44 13.41 -3.83
CA LYS A 108 -23.77 11.98 -3.81
C LYS A 108 -22.62 11.13 -3.28
N GLU A 109 -21.41 11.40 -3.74
CA GLU A 109 -20.24 10.61 -3.36
C GLU A 109 -19.76 10.93 -1.94
N THR A 110 -19.79 12.19 -1.52
CA THR A 110 -19.51 12.54 -0.11
C THR A 110 -20.55 11.97 0.86
N GLU A 111 -21.83 11.91 0.47
CA GLU A 111 -22.86 11.20 1.24
C GLU A 111 -22.58 9.70 1.33
N ARG A 112 -22.16 9.06 0.23
CA ARG A 112 -21.77 7.64 0.22
C ARG A 112 -20.61 7.40 1.19
N LEU A 113 -19.56 8.21 1.10
CA LEU A 113 -18.38 8.11 1.97
C LEU A 113 -18.73 8.32 3.44
N SER A 114 -19.62 9.26 3.76
CA SER A 114 -20.06 9.55 5.13
C SER A 114 -20.76 8.37 5.83
N LYS A 115 -21.31 7.42 5.05
CA LYS A 115 -21.99 6.23 5.55
C LYS A 115 -21.03 5.07 5.81
N LEU A 116 -19.77 5.19 5.38
CA LEU A 116 -18.75 4.18 5.63
C LEU A 116 -18.24 4.29 7.07
N ASN A 117 -17.95 3.15 7.69
CA ASN A 117 -17.33 3.12 9.01
C ASN A 117 -15.86 3.52 8.88
N SER A 118 -15.59 4.79 9.16
CA SER A 118 -14.22 5.29 9.24
C SER A 118 -13.59 4.95 10.58
N ASP A 119 -12.30 4.65 10.56
CA ASP A 119 -11.52 4.49 11.78
C ASP A 119 -11.45 5.81 12.55
N LYS A 120 -11.38 5.73 13.88
CA LYS A 120 -11.29 6.91 14.76
C LYS A 120 -9.83 7.29 15.02
N ASP A 121 -8.98 6.31 15.24
CA ASP A 121 -7.56 6.47 15.52
C ASP A 121 -6.74 6.17 14.26
N TYR A 122 -6.90 7.00 13.25
CA TYR A 122 -6.30 6.80 11.93
C TYR A 122 -4.99 7.54 11.73
N LEU A 123 -4.41 8.16 12.76
CA LEU A 123 -3.10 8.81 12.65
C LEU A 123 -1.99 7.81 12.99
N ILE A 124 -1.47 7.15 11.96
CA ILE A 124 -0.42 6.12 12.04
C ILE A 124 0.85 6.61 11.34
N TYR A 125 1.97 5.92 11.56
CA TYR A 125 3.24 6.18 10.87
C TYR A 125 3.73 7.64 10.97
N GLY A 126 3.63 8.20 12.18
CA GLY A 126 4.07 9.57 12.48
C GLY A 126 3.18 10.67 11.93
N SER A 127 2.05 10.34 11.31
CA SER A 127 1.14 11.34 10.78
C SER A 127 0.49 12.18 11.88
N THR A 128 0.25 13.46 11.57
CA THR A 128 -0.34 14.42 12.52
C THR A 128 -1.64 15.04 12.04
N GLY A 129 -2.08 14.72 10.82
CA GLY A 129 -3.29 15.25 10.22
C GLY A 129 -3.29 15.18 8.70
N PHE A 130 -4.22 15.89 8.07
CA PHE A 130 -4.40 15.97 6.62
C PHE A 130 -4.55 17.44 6.19
N ASN A 131 -4.11 17.78 4.98
CA ASN A 131 -4.29 19.13 4.43
C ASN A 131 -5.70 19.40 3.91
N TYR A 132 -6.51 18.34 3.75
CA TYR A 132 -7.90 18.41 3.28
C TYR A 132 -8.81 17.65 4.25
N PRO A 133 -10.11 18.01 4.33
CA PRO A 133 -11.09 17.27 5.12
C PRO A 133 -11.17 15.80 4.71
N VAL A 134 -11.04 14.91 5.70
CA VAL A 134 -11.20 13.46 5.51
C VAL A 134 -12.69 13.12 5.43
N SER A 135 -13.10 12.45 4.35
CA SER A 135 -14.48 11.98 4.16
C SER A 135 -14.68 10.52 4.55
N ALA A 136 -13.67 9.69 4.30
CA ALA A 136 -13.62 8.33 4.84
C ALA A 136 -12.16 7.89 5.00
N VAL A 137 -11.87 7.09 6.02
CA VAL A 137 -10.52 6.57 6.25
C VAL A 137 -10.57 5.20 6.91
N CYS A 138 -9.72 4.30 6.43
CA CYS A 138 -9.32 3.10 7.13
C CYS A 138 -7.79 3.08 7.26
N ALA A 139 -7.31 2.81 8.45
CA ALA A 139 -5.90 2.87 8.81
C ALA A 139 -5.56 1.79 9.82
N ASN A 140 -4.52 1.02 9.53
CA ASN A 140 -4.00 0.00 10.44
C ASN A 140 -2.50 -0.20 10.19
N ASP A 141 -1.92 -1.20 10.83
CA ASP A 141 -0.50 -1.55 10.68
C ASP A 141 -0.10 -1.87 9.23
N SER A 142 -1.05 -2.26 8.37
CA SER A 142 -0.84 -2.50 6.95
C SER A 142 -1.07 -1.26 6.06
N GLY A 143 -1.17 -0.08 6.66
CA GLY A 143 -1.18 1.21 5.97
C GLY A 143 -2.55 1.90 5.93
N TYR A 144 -2.81 2.61 4.83
CA TYR A 144 -3.90 3.56 4.67
C TYR A 144 -4.77 3.26 3.46
N ILE A 145 -6.07 3.49 3.60
CA ILE A 145 -6.97 3.82 2.49
C ILE A 145 -7.86 4.98 2.95
N TYR A 146 -7.91 6.08 2.19
CA TYR A 146 -8.74 7.23 2.56
C TYR A 146 -9.24 7.99 1.34
N ALA A 147 -10.31 8.76 1.57
CA ALA A 147 -10.88 9.73 0.65
C ALA A 147 -10.90 11.11 1.32
N LEU A 148 -10.42 12.13 0.61
CA LEU A 148 -10.46 13.54 1.00
C LEU A 148 -11.42 14.29 0.08
N ALA A 149 -12.06 15.31 0.63
CA ALA A 149 -13.00 16.16 -0.10
C ALA A 149 -12.57 17.63 -0.06
N ASP A 150 -12.23 18.16 -1.23
CA ASP A 150 -11.98 19.57 -1.47
C ASP A 150 -13.26 20.20 -2.02
N LYS A 151 -14.09 20.69 -1.09
CA LYS A 151 -15.42 21.25 -1.37
C LYS A 151 -15.39 22.50 -2.23
N GLU A 152 -14.30 23.27 -2.19
CA GLU A 152 -14.19 24.51 -2.96
C GLU A 152 -14.07 24.24 -4.46
N ASN A 153 -13.52 23.07 -4.82
CA ASN A 153 -13.25 22.69 -6.20
C ASN A 153 -14.06 21.47 -6.67
N ASN A 154 -15.02 20.99 -5.88
CA ASN A 154 -15.73 19.71 -6.09
C ASN A 154 -14.79 18.56 -6.45
N ARG A 155 -13.65 18.51 -5.74
CA ARG A 155 -12.59 17.56 -6.00
C ARG A 155 -12.60 16.47 -4.93
N LEU A 156 -12.54 15.23 -5.39
CA LEU A 156 -12.38 14.06 -4.55
C LEU A 156 -11.01 13.44 -4.79
N ILE A 157 -10.35 13.08 -3.70
CA ILE A 157 -8.97 12.58 -3.70
C ILE A 157 -8.98 11.26 -2.94
N TYR A 158 -8.62 10.17 -3.61
CA TYR A 158 -8.53 8.85 -3.03
C TYR A 158 -7.08 8.39 -3.04
N VAL A 159 -6.63 7.88 -1.90
CA VAL A 159 -5.28 7.37 -1.73
C VAL A 159 -5.36 6.05 -0.98
N GLY A 160 -4.66 5.04 -1.49
CA GLY A 160 -4.36 3.80 -0.79
C GLY A 160 -2.86 3.58 -0.78
N ILE A 161 -2.29 3.28 0.39
CA ILE A 161 -0.89 2.87 0.54
C ILE A 161 -0.93 1.68 1.49
N ASN A 162 -0.84 0.47 0.94
CA ASN A 162 -0.88 -0.75 1.71
C ASN A 162 0.38 -1.58 1.52
N PHE A 163 0.79 -2.24 2.59
CA PHE A 163 2.04 -2.99 2.65
C PHE A 163 2.05 -3.97 3.83
N CYS A 164 2.99 -4.90 3.79
CA CYS A 164 3.31 -5.79 4.92
C CYS A 164 4.48 -5.23 5.75
N ASP A 165 4.74 -5.86 6.90
CA ASP A 165 5.95 -5.64 7.71
C ASP A 165 6.23 -4.19 8.16
N TYR A 166 5.18 -3.37 8.22
CA TYR A 166 5.22 -1.99 8.70
C TYR A 166 6.02 -1.01 7.83
N PHE A 167 6.30 -1.33 6.56
CA PHE A 167 6.90 -0.38 5.61
C PHE A 167 6.55 -0.73 4.17
N THR A 168 6.73 0.23 3.26
CA THR A 168 6.59 -0.02 1.82
C THR A 168 7.89 0.12 1.04
N ASP A 169 8.09 -0.79 0.08
CA ASP A 169 9.13 -0.72 -0.94
C ASP A 169 8.78 0.26 -2.09
N ILE A 170 7.52 0.66 -2.20
CA ILE A 170 7.07 1.61 -3.22
C ILE A 170 7.42 3.03 -2.76
N ASN A 171 8.13 3.78 -3.59
CA ASN A 171 8.34 5.22 -3.37
C ASN A 171 7.06 6.00 -3.70
N TYR A 172 6.09 5.96 -2.77
CA TYR A 172 4.76 6.56 -2.92
C TYR A 172 4.81 8.08 -3.13
N LYS A 173 5.82 8.78 -2.60
CA LYS A 173 6.03 10.22 -2.82
C LYS A 173 6.33 10.61 -4.28
N LYS A 174 6.69 9.64 -5.14
CA LYS A 174 6.84 9.86 -6.59
C LYS A 174 5.54 9.65 -7.37
N ILE A 175 4.49 9.17 -6.71
CA ILE A 175 3.22 8.79 -7.33
C ILE A 175 2.10 9.70 -6.84
N ILE A 176 2.06 9.98 -5.54
CA ILE A 176 1.04 10.82 -4.90
C ILE A 176 1.65 12.19 -4.61
N ASP A 177 0.95 13.25 -5.02
CA ASP A 177 1.32 14.62 -4.66
C ASP A 177 1.35 14.77 -3.13
N GLU A 178 2.42 15.38 -2.61
CA GLU A 178 2.67 15.50 -1.17
C GLU A 178 1.55 16.21 -0.43
N LYS A 179 0.83 17.13 -1.08
CA LYS A 179 -0.31 17.82 -0.45
C LYS A 179 -1.48 16.88 -0.12
N TYR A 180 -1.58 15.74 -0.78
CA TYR A 180 -2.63 14.74 -0.54
C TYR A 180 -2.20 13.61 0.40
N LEU A 181 -0.93 13.57 0.81
CA LEU A 181 -0.45 12.68 1.85
C LEU A 181 -0.83 13.21 3.24
N PRO A 182 -0.96 12.32 4.25
CA PRO A 182 -1.07 12.79 5.63
C PRO A 182 0.20 13.55 6.02
N ILE A 183 0.04 14.60 6.79
CA ILE A 183 1.14 15.46 7.26
C ILE A 183 2.09 14.59 8.08
N ASN A 184 3.39 14.62 7.74
CA ASN A 184 4.47 13.84 8.36
C ASN A 184 4.42 12.30 8.17
N PHE A 185 3.55 11.78 7.30
CA PHE A 185 3.46 10.34 7.06
C PHE A 185 4.77 9.73 6.54
N ASP A 186 5.28 8.72 7.25
CA ASP A 186 6.50 7.99 6.90
C ASP A 186 6.34 6.47 7.00
N ALA A 187 6.08 5.83 5.85
CA ALA A 187 6.04 4.39 5.71
C ALA A 187 7.30 3.81 5.03
N LYS A 188 8.43 4.53 5.04
CA LYS A 188 9.68 4.03 4.47
C LYS A 188 10.28 2.94 5.35
N ASN A 189 11.14 2.11 4.76
CA ASN A 189 11.95 1.16 5.53
C ASN A 189 12.76 1.90 6.62
N GLY A 190 12.73 1.37 7.85
CA GLY A 190 13.39 1.92 9.02
C GLY A 190 12.62 3.04 9.71
N ASN A 191 11.32 3.20 9.41
CA ASN A 191 10.45 4.15 10.10
C ASN A 191 10.30 3.81 11.60
N SER A 192 9.75 4.77 12.37
CA SER A 192 9.61 4.64 13.81
C SER A 192 8.67 3.51 14.23
N THR A 193 7.56 3.30 13.53
CA THR A 193 6.62 2.21 13.80
C THR A 193 7.30 0.86 13.64
N GLN A 194 7.98 0.64 12.50
CA GLN A 194 8.67 -0.62 12.23
C GLN A 194 9.75 -0.92 13.30
N LYS A 195 10.53 0.09 13.70
CA LYS A 195 11.54 -0.07 14.75
C LYS A 195 10.92 -0.48 16.08
N LYS A 196 9.84 0.18 16.47
CA LYS A 196 9.12 -0.12 17.71
C LYS A 196 8.60 -1.55 17.71
N GLU A 197 7.95 -2.00 16.63
CA GLU A 197 7.42 -3.36 16.53
C GLU A 197 8.53 -4.42 16.54
N HIS A 198 9.67 -4.13 15.90
CA HIS A 198 10.84 -4.99 15.98
C HIS A 198 11.37 -5.12 17.41
N GLU A 199 11.50 -4.01 18.14
CA GLU A 199 11.94 -3.99 19.54
C GLU A 199 10.96 -4.77 20.44
N GLU A 200 9.66 -4.53 20.31
CA GLU A 200 8.63 -5.21 21.09
C GLU A 200 8.56 -6.71 20.80
N SER A 201 8.73 -7.11 19.54
CA SER A 201 8.80 -8.52 19.14
C SER A 201 10.02 -9.23 19.74
N MET A 202 11.18 -8.56 19.73
CA MET A 202 12.40 -9.10 20.35
C MET A 202 12.27 -9.26 21.87
N GLU A 203 11.62 -8.32 22.57
CA GLU A 203 11.37 -8.45 24.01
C GLU A 203 10.39 -9.58 24.33
N ARG A 204 9.35 -9.75 23.51
CA ARG A 204 8.40 -10.88 23.63
C ARG A 204 9.10 -12.22 23.47
N TRP A 205 9.94 -12.35 22.45
CA TRP A 205 10.70 -13.57 22.19
C TRP A 205 11.67 -13.92 23.32
N LYS A 206 12.38 -12.91 23.89
CA LYS A 206 13.25 -13.12 25.06
C LYS A 206 12.47 -13.64 26.27
N LYS A 207 11.26 -13.11 26.50
CA LYS A 207 10.40 -13.53 27.61
C LYS A 207 9.93 -14.97 27.43
N GLU A 208 9.50 -15.36 26.24
CA GLU A 208 9.08 -16.73 25.91
C GLU A 208 10.21 -17.74 26.16
N ILE A 209 11.44 -17.44 25.71
CA ILE A 209 12.61 -18.28 25.98
C ILE A 209 12.88 -18.42 27.48
N GLN A 210 12.74 -17.34 28.24
CA GLN A 210 13.01 -17.36 29.68
C GLN A 210 11.94 -18.15 30.46
N GLU A 211 10.70 -18.17 29.98
CA GLU A 211 9.62 -18.98 30.56
C GLU A 211 9.80 -20.46 30.25
N ASP A 212 10.18 -20.82 29.01
CA ASP A 212 10.43 -22.21 28.60
C ASP A 212 11.60 -22.84 29.38
N ASN A 213 12.67 -22.08 29.61
CA ASN A 213 13.82 -22.53 30.42
C ASN A 213 13.56 -22.59 31.94
N ARG A 214 12.39 -22.15 32.43
CA ARG A 214 11.98 -22.28 33.83
C ARG A 214 10.98 -23.42 34.07
N SER A 215 10.46 -24.04 33.01
CA SER A 215 9.56 -25.19 33.07
C SER A 215 10.27 -26.55 33.09
N ASP A 216 11.60 -26.56 32.96
CA ASP A 216 12.49 -27.73 33.10
C ASP A 216 13.21 -27.76 34.46
#